data_AF-A0A0D0S7F8-F1
#
_entry.id   AF-A0A0D0S7F8-F1
#
_cell.length_a   1.000
_cell.length_b   1.000
_cell.length_c   1.000
_cell.angle_alpha   90.00
_cell.angle_beta   90.00
_cell.angle_gamma   90.00
#
_symmetry.space_group_name_H-M   'P 1'
#
loop_
_entity.id
_entity.type
_entity.pdbx_description
1 polymer ?
#
loop_
_entity_poly.entity_id
_entity_poly.type
_entity_poly.pdbx_seq_one_letter_code
_entity_poly.pdbx_strand_id
1 'polypeptide(L)'
;MTLSVGTTKTVKLTGATIKSATTSNKSVATVSKAGTITAKKAGVAVITFIDTLKRKYTCKVTVKVVLVKEVVLDKKSMNLNVGSNKNLGVHVLPSNATNKKIKWKTSNSSVAVINSTGDVIAKGTGTATITAIAEDGSGKSASCKVNVTRLVRNITLNKKFITLKAGESKQLKVTVYPSNASNKSLTWKSNNPSVATVDANGTVRGIKKGNAIITVTTNDGSRLTDKCDVKVDPSKILVEKIQLRSSHLELMEGQKEKILDRVLPDDASMPYLLWISENTDVATVDSNGYVTAKTVGDTFIVAKSQDGSGIQEVCPITVVKDPLKDLKDSLSISMDNLKYIRDNYVPADNYVPKGTYKKLLDNDIESAEDLLSDSKADENSLKKMTRKLENRRKVFYESFKSVSIDSTGGVSSWNQPSFFLIIYIWRELL
;
A
#
# COMPACT_ATOMS: atom_id res chain seq x y z
N MET A 1 -22.14 -37.34 82.90
CA MET A 1 -21.72 -36.16 82.11
C MET A 1 -21.70 -36.47 80.63
N THR A 2 -21.83 -35.46 79.78
CA THR A 2 -21.76 -35.59 78.32
C THR A 2 -20.53 -34.86 77.80
N LEU A 3 -19.74 -35.51 76.94
CA LEU A 3 -18.56 -34.93 76.29
C LEU A 3 -18.69 -35.07 74.77
N SER A 4 -18.01 -34.22 74.02
CA SER A 4 -17.86 -34.37 72.57
C SER A 4 -16.56 -35.12 72.27
N VAL A 5 -16.53 -35.90 71.18
CA VAL A 5 -15.29 -36.53 70.72
C VAL A 5 -14.15 -35.51 70.64
N GLY A 6 -12.97 -35.86 71.18
CA GLY A 6 -11.78 -35.01 71.20
C GLY A 6 -11.71 -34.01 72.36
N THR A 7 -12.75 -33.88 73.17
CA THR A 7 -12.74 -32.99 74.36
C THR A 7 -12.18 -33.70 75.59
N THR A 8 -11.67 -32.91 76.53
CA THR A 8 -11.23 -33.39 77.84
C THR A 8 -12.00 -32.68 78.95
N LYS A 9 -12.17 -33.35 80.09
CA LYS A 9 -12.76 -32.76 81.29
C LYS A 9 -12.12 -33.36 82.54
N THR A 10 -11.62 -32.51 83.41
CA THR A 10 -11.04 -32.94 84.70
C THR A 10 -12.12 -33.01 85.77
N VAL A 11 -12.15 -34.14 86.48
CA VAL A 11 -13.05 -34.37 87.61
C VAL A 11 -12.24 -34.42 88.89
N LYS A 12 -12.73 -33.73 89.93
CA LYS A 12 -12.19 -33.79 91.29
C LYS A 12 -13.24 -34.40 92.21
N LEU A 13 -12.81 -35.11 93.25
CA LEU A 13 -13.69 -35.57 94.32
C LEU A 13 -13.77 -34.50 95.39
N THR A 14 -14.97 -34.17 95.86
CA THR A 14 -15.16 -33.21 96.96
C THR A 14 -14.82 -33.90 98.27
N GLY A 15 -13.87 -33.36 99.04
CA GLY A 15 -13.45 -33.93 100.34
C GLY A 15 -12.68 -35.26 100.25
N ALA A 16 -12.13 -35.61 99.08
CA ALA A 16 -11.33 -36.83 98.91
C ALA A 16 -10.26 -36.67 97.81
N THR A 17 -9.19 -37.48 97.88
CA THR A 17 -8.13 -37.52 96.85
C THR A 17 -8.26 -38.78 96.00
N ILE A 18 -8.17 -38.65 94.68
CA ILE A 18 -8.21 -39.79 93.74
C ILE A 18 -6.92 -40.61 93.90
N LYS A 19 -7.04 -41.87 94.31
CA LYS A 19 -5.93 -42.84 94.35
C LYS A 19 -5.77 -43.55 93.01
N SER A 20 -6.87 -43.92 92.38
CA SER A 20 -6.86 -44.55 91.04
C SER A 20 -8.16 -44.28 90.29
N ALA A 21 -8.09 -44.26 88.97
CA ALA A 21 -9.24 -44.11 88.09
C ALA A 21 -9.22 -45.18 86.99
N THR A 22 -10.38 -45.77 86.69
CA THR A 22 -10.54 -46.77 85.63
C THR A 22 -11.73 -46.41 84.75
N THR A 23 -11.79 -46.98 83.55
CA THR A 23 -12.87 -46.77 82.57
C THR A 23 -13.40 -48.13 82.13
N SER A 24 -14.72 -48.26 82.03
CA SER A 24 -15.36 -49.47 81.51
C SER A 24 -15.12 -49.66 80.01
N ASN A 25 -14.80 -48.61 79.26
CA ASN A 25 -14.52 -48.68 77.83
C ASN A 25 -13.47 -47.64 77.40
N LYS A 26 -12.20 -48.08 77.34
CA LYS A 26 -11.05 -47.25 76.93
C LYS A 26 -11.15 -46.73 75.49
N SER A 27 -11.94 -47.35 74.62
CA SER A 27 -12.16 -46.87 73.25
C SER A 27 -13.10 -45.67 73.19
N VAL A 28 -14.02 -45.54 74.16
CA VAL A 28 -14.98 -44.43 74.27
C VAL A 28 -14.38 -43.27 75.07
N ALA A 29 -13.83 -43.55 76.26
CA ALA A 29 -13.19 -42.53 77.09
C ALA A 29 -12.06 -43.10 77.93
N THR A 30 -10.96 -42.36 78.07
CA THR A 30 -9.86 -42.67 78.99
C THR A 30 -9.83 -41.70 80.16
N VAL A 31 -9.22 -42.10 81.27
CA VAL A 31 -9.05 -41.25 82.45
C VAL A 31 -7.61 -41.33 82.95
N SER A 32 -7.01 -40.20 83.30
CA SER A 32 -5.67 -40.13 83.91
C SER A 32 -5.73 -40.31 85.43
N LYS A 33 -4.57 -40.55 86.07
CA LYS A 33 -4.46 -40.60 87.55
C LYS A 33 -4.91 -39.29 88.22
N ALA A 34 -4.78 -38.15 87.53
CA ALA A 34 -5.21 -36.83 88.00
C ALA A 34 -6.72 -36.56 87.82
N GLY A 35 -7.47 -37.52 87.27
CA GLY A 35 -8.91 -37.38 87.04
C GLY A 35 -9.32 -36.69 85.75
N THR A 36 -8.38 -36.40 84.83
CA THR A 36 -8.68 -35.90 83.49
C THR A 36 -9.26 -36.99 82.61
N ILE A 37 -10.51 -36.84 82.19
CA ILE A 37 -11.22 -37.73 81.26
C ILE A 37 -11.02 -37.19 79.83
N THR A 38 -10.60 -38.04 78.90
CA THR A 38 -10.50 -37.73 77.46
C THR A 38 -11.52 -38.53 76.68
N ALA A 39 -12.41 -37.84 75.96
CA ALA A 39 -13.42 -38.45 75.10
C ALA A 39 -12.80 -38.85 73.74
N LYS A 40 -12.79 -40.15 73.42
CA LYS A 40 -12.12 -40.71 72.24
C LYS A 40 -13.08 -41.09 71.11
N LYS A 41 -14.18 -41.77 71.42
CA LYS A 41 -15.15 -42.26 70.42
C LYS A 41 -16.56 -42.11 70.96
N ALA A 42 -17.53 -41.87 70.07
CA ALA A 42 -18.93 -41.82 70.45
C ALA A 42 -19.37 -43.14 71.11
N GLY A 43 -20.17 -43.02 72.18
CA GLY A 43 -20.60 -44.16 72.99
C GLY A 43 -20.72 -43.79 74.47
N VAL A 44 -20.84 -44.81 75.32
CA VAL A 44 -20.94 -44.63 76.77
C VAL A 44 -19.81 -45.39 77.46
N ALA A 45 -19.14 -44.72 78.41
CA ALA A 45 -18.18 -45.32 79.31
C ALA A 45 -18.53 -44.93 80.74
N VAL A 46 -18.30 -45.82 81.70
CA VAL A 46 -18.40 -45.52 83.13
C VAL A 46 -16.99 -45.35 83.66
N ILE A 47 -16.71 -44.19 84.25
CA ILE A 47 -15.45 -43.91 84.92
C ILE A 47 -15.63 -44.20 86.40
N THR A 48 -14.74 -45.01 86.96
CA THR A 48 -14.73 -45.36 88.38
C THR A 48 -13.50 -44.77 89.03
N PHE A 49 -13.71 -43.89 90.01
CA PHE A 49 -12.66 -43.33 90.86
C PHE A 49 -12.64 -44.07 92.20
N ILE A 50 -11.45 -44.38 92.67
CA ILE A 50 -11.21 -44.95 94.01
C ILE A 50 -10.35 -43.95 94.77
N ASP A 51 -10.78 -43.58 95.98
CA ASP A 51 -10.02 -42.66 96.83
C ASP A 51 -8.98 -43.38 97.72
N THR A 52 -8.25 -42.62 98.54
CA THR A 52 -7.25 -43.17 99.47
C THR A 52 -7.86 -44.09 100.54
N LEU A 53 -9.14 -43.91 100.86
CA LEU A 53 -9.92 -44.72 101.80
C LEU A 53 -10.64 -45.91 101.14
N LYS A 54 -10.34 -46.21 99.87
CA LYS A 54 -10.94 -47.29 99.05
C LYS A 54 -12.44 -47.12 98.76
N ARG A 55 -13.02 -45.93 98.94
CA ARG A 55 -14.42 -45.62 98.53
C ARG A 55 -14.51 -45.50 97.02
N LYS A 56 -15.61 -45.97 96.44
CA LYS A 56 -15.85 -45.98 94.98
C LYS A 56 -16.82 -44.89 94.57
N TYR A 57 -16.47 -44.15 93.53
CA TYR A 57 -17.31 -43.13 92.90
C TYR A 57 -17.41 -43.40 91.41
N THR A 58 -18.62 -43.36 90.85
CA THR A 58 -18.82 -43.62 89.41
C THR A 58 -19.38 -42.40 88.70
N CYS A 59 -18.96 -42.20 87.46
CA CYS A 59 -19.53 -41.20 86.57
C CYS A 59 -19.80 -41.83 85.20
N LYS A 60 -21.06 -41.82 84.77
CA LYS A 60 -21.44 -42.17 83.40
C LYS A 60 -21.02 -41.05 82.45
N VAL A 61 -20.14 -41.37 81.50
CA VAL A 61 -19.68 -40.47 80.45
C VAL A 61 -20.33 -40.88 79.14
N THR A 62 -21.15 -40.00 78.59
CA THR A 62 -21.74 -40.14 77.25
C THR A 62 -20.95 -39.29 76.27
N VAL A 63 -20.29 -39.90 75.30
CA VAL A 63 -19.53 -39.20 74.25
C VAL A 63 -20.40 -39.08 73.00
N LYS A 64 -20.65 -37.84 72.54
CA LYS A 64 -21.41 -37.53 71.33
C LYS A 64 -20.48 -37.24 70.14
N VAL A 65 -20.95 -37.56 68.93
CA VAL A 65 -20.28 -37.20 67.67
C VAL A 65 -20.25 -35.68 67.49
N VAL A 66 -19.17 -35.19 66.87
CA VAL A 66 -19.05 -33.79 66.43
C VAL A 66 -19.29 -33.76 64.93
N LEU A 67 -20.40 -33.16 64.52
CA LEU A 67 -20.74 -32.97 63.11
C LEU A 67 -19.99 -31.77 62.52
N VAL A 68 -19.68 -31.85 61.24
CA VAL A 68 -19.21 -30.77 60.39
C VAL A 68 -20.25 -29.65 60.40
N LYS A 69 -19.78 -28.43 60.64
CA LYS A 69 -20.57 -27.21 60.61
C LYS A 69 -20.40 -26.48 59.28
N GLU A 70 -19.24 -26.59 58.67
CA GLU A 70 -18.90 -25.89 57.43
C GLU A 70 -17.88 -26.71 56.62
N VAL A 71 -18.06 -26.69 55.30
CA VAL A 71 -17.08 -27.15 54.31
C VAL A 71 -16.59 -25.90 53.58
N VAL A 72 -15.29 -25.70 53.54
CA VAL A 72 -14.67 -24.52 52.92
C VAL A 72 -13.80 -24.98 51.76
N LEU A 73 -14.02 -24.39 50.59
CA LEU A 73 -13.17 -24.59 49.41
C LEU A 73 -12.18 -23.42 49.30
N ASP A 74 -10.97 -23.71 48.82
CA ASP A 74 -9.94 -22.68 48.58
C ASP A 74 -10.32 -21.72 47.44
N LYS A 75 -11.22 -22.16 46.55
CA LYS A 75 -11.71 -21.40 45.38
C LYS A 75 -13.21 -21.60 45.19
N LYS A 76 -13.91 -20.51 44.87
CA LYS A 76 -15.33 -20.53 44.45
C LYS A 76 -15.49 -20.69 42.94
N SER A 77 -14.46 -20.36 42.17
CA SER A 77 -14.43 -20.56 40.73
C SER A 77 -13.01 -20.77 40.20
N MET A 78 -12.91 -21.42 39.03
CA MET A 78 -11.66 -21.55 38.28
C MET A 78 -11.92 -21.67 36.78
N ASN A 79 -10.94 -21.23 35.98
CA ASN A 79 -10.92 -21.40 34.54
C ASN A 79 -9.82 -22.39 34.17
N LEU A 80 -10.17 -23.44 33.42
CA LEU A 80 -9.25 -24.48 32.99
C LEU A 80 -9.28 -24.62 31.47
N ASN A 81 -8.17 -25.09 30.91
CA ASN A 81 -8.13 -25.50 29.51
C ASN A 81 -8.41 -27.00 29.39
N VAL A 82 -9.07 -27.43 28.31
CA VAL A 82 -9.29 -28.86 28.05
C VAL A 82 -7.96 -29.63 28.12
N GLY A 83 -7.93 -30.70 28.92
CA GLY A 83 -6.74 -31.53 29.17
C GLY A 83 -5.88 -31.08 30.36
N SER A 84 -6.11 -29.89 30.92
CA SER A 84 -5.42 -29.43 32.13
C SER A 84 -6.09 -29.96 33.40
N ASN A 85 -5.35 -29.93 34.51
CA ASN A 85 -5.87 -30.24 35.83
C ASN A 85 -5.48 -29.17 36.86
N LYS A 86 -6.23 -29.09 37.95
CA LYS A 86 -5.93 -28.22 39.09
C LYS A 86 -6.54 -28.79 40.37
N ASN A 87 -5.77 -28.75 41.46
CA ASN A 87 -6.27 -29.12 42.77
C ASN A 87 -7.26 -28.06 43.33
N LEU A 88 -8.38 -28.54 43.86
CA LEU A 88 -9.38 -27.79 44.60
C LEU A 88 -9.27 -28.17 46.08
N GLY A 89 -8.65 -27.28 46.86
CA GLY A 89 -8.43 -27.50 48.29
C GLY A 89 -9.75 -27.49 49.06
N VAL A 90 -9.89 -28.41 50.02
CA VAL A 90 -11.06 -28.50 50.89
C VAL A 90 -10.66 -28.56 52.37
N HIS A 91 -11.36 -27.81 53.20
CA HIS A 91 -11.20 -27.78 54.65
C HIS A 91 -12.55 -27.97 55.34
N VAL A 92 -12.58 -28.77 56.41
CA VAL A 92 -13.80 -29.02 57.20
C VAL A 92 -13.69 -28.38 58.58
N LEU A 93 -14.74 -27.67 58.98
CA LEU A 93 -14.85 -27.04 60.30
C LEU A 93 -16.03 -27.63 61.08
N PRO A 94 -15.90 -27.83 62.40
CA PRO A 94 -14.69 -27.61 63.18
C PRO A 94 -13.61 -28.66 62.91
N SER A 95 -12.35 -28.33 63.18
CA SER A 95 -11.20 -29.23 62.94
C SER A 95 -11.25 -30.52 63.76
N ASN A 96 -12.09 -30.61 64.79
CA ASN A 96 -12.34 -31.82 65.58
C ASN A 96 -13.60 -32.59 65.18
N ALA A 97 -14.20 -32.31 64.00
CA ALA A 97 -15.28 -33.12 63.47
C ALA A 97 -14.91 -34.62 63.44
N THR A 98 -15.84 -35.48 63.85
CA THR A 98 -15.59 -36.91 64.06
C THR A 98 -15.39 -37.66 62.74
N ASN A 99 -16.10 -37.27 61.68
CA ASN A 99 -15.89 -37.77 60.32
C ASN A 99 -15.58 -36.57 59.40
N LYS A 100 -14.41 -36.57 58.78
CA LYS A 100 -13.92 -35.50 57.88
C LYS A 100 -13.93 -35.89 56.41
N LYS A 101 -14.46 -37.06 56.08
CA LYS A 101 -14.49 -37.55 54.70
C LYS A 101 -15.39 -36.66 53.85
N ILE A 102 -14.92 -36.40 52.63
CA ILE A 102 -15.62 -35.60 51.63
C ILE A 102 -16.00 -36.50 50.47
N LYS A 103 -17.27 -36.43 50.09
CA LYS A 103 -17.77 -36.97 48.84
C LYS A 103 -17.80 -35.86 47.81
N TRP A 104 -17.14 -36.08 46.69
CA TRP A 104 -17.15 -35.15 45.58
C TRP A 104 -18.27 -35.48 44.59
N LYS A 105 -18.88 -34.44 44.02
CA LYS A 105 -19.88 -34.53 42.96
C LYS A 105 -19.56 -33.50 41.88
N THR A 106 -19.68 -33.87 40.61
CA THR A 106 -19.68 -32.94 39.48
C THR A 106 -21.09 -32.82 38.90
N SER A 107 -21.50 -31.62 38.51
CA SER A 107 -22.75 -31.41 37.79
C SER A 107 -22.67 -31.86 36.33
N ASN A 108 -21.47 -31.94 35.75
CA ASN A 108 -21.27 -32.34 34.36
C ASN A 108 -19.89 -33.00 34.16
N SER A 109 -19.89 -34.34 34.12
CA SER A 109 -18.68 -35.16 33.98
C SER A 109 -18.07 -35.14 32.57
N SER A 110 -18.78 -34.68 31.54
CA SER A 110 -18.21 -34.48 30.20
C SER A 110 -17.37 -33.20 30.11
N VAL A 111 -17.62 -32.24 31.02
CA VAL A 111 -16.88 -30.98 31.12
C VAL A 111 -15.72 -31.09 32.11
N ALA A 112 -15.99 -31.50 33.36
CA ALA A 112 -14.96 -31.65 34.38
C ALA A 112 -15.28 -32.79 35.35
N VAL A 113 -14.24 -33.53 35.73
CA VAL A 113 -14.29 -34.56 36.78
C VAL A 113 -13.35 -34.20 37.91
N ILE A 114 -13.58 -34.78 39.08
CA ILE A 114 -12.73 -34.61 40.25
C ILE A 114 -12.46 -35.98 40.87
N ASN A 115 -11.21 -36.22 41.29
CA ASN A 115 -10.83 -37.46 41.97
C ASN A 115 -10.98 -37.34 43.50
N SER A 116 -10.62 -38.39 44.24
CA SER A 116 -10.71 -38.42 45.71
C SER A 116 -9.74 -37.45 46.41
N THR A 117 -8.65 -37.06 45.76
CA THR A 117 -7.63 -36.12 46.29
C THR A 117 -7.97 -34.65 46.03
N GLY A 118 -9.04 -34.36 45.30
CA GLY A 118 -9.47 -33.00 44.98
C GLY A 118 -8.92 -32.44 43.66
N ASP A 119 -8.29 -33.26 42.81
CA ASP A 119 -7.79 -32.82 41.51
C ASP A 119 -8.92 -32.78 40.48
N VAL A 120 -9.24 -31.57 40.04
CA VAL A 120 -10.20 -31.30 38.98
C VAL A 120 -9.51 -31.46 37.62
N ILE A 121 -10.03 -32.35 36.78
CA ILE A 121 -9.53 -32.63 35.43
C ILE A 121 -10.55 -32.11 34.40
N ALA A 122 -10.11 -31.22 33.52
CA ALA A 122 -10.93 -30.64 32.46
C ALA A 122 -11.01 -31.56 31.24
N LYS A 123 -12.21 -32.06 30.92
CA LYS A 123 -12.45 -33.00 29.80
C LYS A 123 -13.02 -32.36 28.55
N GLY A 124 -13.93 -31.39 28.71
CA GLY A 124 -14.70 -30.82 27.60
C GLY A 124 -15.06 -29.36 27.86
N THR A 125 -15.33 -28.62 26.80
CA THR A 125 -15.71 -27.20 26.89
C THR A 125 -17.06 -27.03 27.56
N GLY A 126 -17.20 -26.03 28.42
CA GLY A 126 -18.47 -25.72 29.08
C GLY A 126 -18.29 -25.30 30.53
N THR A 127 -19.35 -25.43 31.31
CA THR A 127 -19.34 -25.16 32.75
C THR A 127 -19.75 -26.41 33.52
N ALA A 128 -19.02 -26.71 34.58
CA ALA A 128 -19.37 -27.72 35.57
C ALA A 128 -19.26 -27.13 36.98
N THR A 129 -20.14 -27.57 37.88
CA THR A 129 -20.06 -27.25 39.30
C THR A 129 -19.55 -28.46 40.04
N ILE A 130 -18.44 -28.29 40.76
CA ILE A 130 -17.86 -29.31 41.63
C ILE A 130 -18.32 -29.04 43.06
N THR A 131 -18.90 -30.04 43.72
CA THR A 131 -19.43 -29.93 45.08
C THR A 131 -18.70 -30.90 46.02
N ALA A 132 -18.14 -30.37 47.11
CA ALA A 132 -17.66 -31.14 48.25
C ALA A 132 -18.80 -31.32 49.25
N ILE A 133 -19.13 -32.56 49.62
CA ILE A 133 -20.22 -32.90 50.54
C ILE A 133 -19.63 -33.64 51.74
N ALA A 134 -19.93 -33.20 52.96
CA ALA A 134 -19.51 -33.91 54.17
C ALA A 134 -20.27 -35.25 54.31
N GLU A 135 -19.54 -36.35 54.54
CA GLU A 135 -20.12 -37.70 54.66
C GLU A 135 -20.59 -38.06 56.09
N ASP A 136 -20.61 -37.09 57.00
CA ASP A 136 -20.94 -37.29 58.42
C ASP A 136 -22.44 -37.14 58.73
N GLY A 137 -23.27 -36.86 57.73
CA GLY A 137 -24.71 -36.65 57.87
C GLY A 137 -25.10 -35.22 58.27
N SER A 138 -24.15 -34.28 58.36
CA SER A 138 -24.43 -32.87 58.67
C SER A 138 -25.19 -32.11 57.58
N GLY A 139 -25.23 -32.66 56.35
CA GLY A 139 -25.79 -32.00 55.18
C GLY A 139 -24.95 -30.82 54.67
N LYS A 140 -23.74 -30.61 55.21
CA LYS A 140 -22.89 -29.48 54.81
C LYS A 140 -22.16 -29.76 53.51
N SER A 141 -22.09 -28.72 52.67
CA SER A 141 -21.41 -28.78 51.38
C SER A 141 -20.89 -27.40 50.95
N ALA A 142 -19.96 -27.40 50.02
CA ALA A 142 -19.49 -26.21 49.31
C ALA A 142 -19.26 -26.52 47.84
N SER A 143 -19.36 -25.50 46.98
CA SER A 143 -19.26 -25.67 45.54
C SER A 143 -18.27 -24.70 44.88
N CYS A 144 -17.68 -25.17 43.79
CA CYS A 144 -16.78 -24.40 42.93
C CYS A 144 -17.26 -24.49 41.47
N LYS A 145 -17.41 -23.34 40.81
CA LYS A 145 -17.74 -23.25 39.39
C LYS A 145 -16.47 -23.39 38.53
N VAL A 146 -16.44 -24.40 37.68
CA VAL A 146 -15.33 -24.68 36.76
C VAL A 146 -15.78 -24.34 35.34
N ASN A 147 -15.13 -23.33 34.74
CA ASN A 147 -15.33 -23.02 33.32
C ASN A 147 -14.17 -23.61 32.53
N VAL A 148 -14.48 -24.42 31.51
CA VAL A 148 -13.48 -25.08 30.68
C VAL A 148 -13.51 -24.52 29.26
N THR A 149 -12.37 -24.02 28.80
CA THR A 149 -12.17 -23.50 27.44
C THR A 149 -11.23 -24.39 26.64
N ARG A 150 -11.40 -24.43 25.33
CA ARG A 150 -10.47 -25.08 24.40
C ARG A 150 -9.72 -24.02 23.64
N LEU A 151 -8.42 -23.94 23.86
CA LEU A 151 -7.55 -23.02 23.12
C LEU A 151 -7.31 -23.52 21.70
N VAL A 152 -7.04 -22.57 20.82
CA VAL A 152 -6.44 -22.74 19.52
C VAL A 152 -5.02 -23.29 19.71
N ARG A 153 -4.65 -24.25 18.86
CA ARG A 153 -3.32 -24.88 18.83
C ARG A 153 -2.54 -24.53 17.57
N ASN A 154 -3.23 -24.21 16.48
CA ASN A 154 -2.61 -23.77 15.24
C ASN A 154 -3.55 -22.85 14.45
N ILE A 155 -2.97 -21.92 13.69
CA ILE A 155 -3.66 -21.14 12.66
C ILE A 155 -2.85 -21.19 11.36
N THR A 156 -3.55 -21.25 10.23
CA THR A 156 -2.92 -21.29 8.92
C THR A 156 -3.64 -20.35 7.96
N LEU A 157 -2.90 -19.42 7.36
CA LEU A 157 -3.35 -18.60 6.24
C LEU A 157 -3.41 -19.42 4.95
N ASN A 158 -4.43 -19.17 4.14
CA ASN A 158 -4.58 -19.79 2.82
C ASN A 158 -3.49 -19.37 1.82
N LYS A 159 -2.82 -18.23 2.05
CA LYS A 159 -1.76 -17.69 1.20
C LYS A 159 -0.66 -17.09 2.08
N LYS A 160 0.59 -17.35 1.70
CA LYS A 160 1.79 -16.78 2.35
C LYS A 160 2.36 -15.58 1.61
N PHE A 161 1.97 -15.40 0.35
CA PHE A 161 2.38 -14.28 -0.48
C PHE A 161 1.22 -13.85 -1.39
N ILE A 162 1.01 -12.54 -1.53
CA ILE A 162 0.09 -11.97 -2.52
C ILE A 162 0.72 -10.75 -3.22
N THR A 163 0.38 -10.60 -4.50
CA THR A 163 0.62 -9.36 -5.25
C THR A 163 -0.69 -8.63 -5.47
N LEU A 164 -0.67 -7.30 -5.32
CA LEU A 164 -1.78 -6.37 -5.56
C LEU A 164 -1.30 -5.20 -6.42
N LYS A 165 -2.17 -4.60 -7.22
CA LYS A 165 -1.97 -3.22 -7.69
C LYS A 165 -2.47 -2.23 -6.64
N ALA A 166 -1.96 -1.00 -6.65
CA ALA A 166 -2.53 0.05 -5.81
C ALA A 166 -4.04 0.23 -6.11
N GLY A 167 -4.87 0.26 -5.06
CA GLY A 167 -6.33 0.27 -5.13
C GLY A 167 -6.99 -1.12 -5.11
N GLU A 168 -6.30 -2.18 -5.53
CA GLU A 168 -6.85 -3.54 -5.48
C GLU A 168 -6.93 -4.10 -4.06
N SER A 169 -7.84 -5.05 -3.85
CA SER A 169 -8.01 -5.75 -2.58
C SER A 169 -8.09 -7.26 -2.76
N LYS A 170 -7.59 -8.03 -1.79
CA LYS A 170 -7.72 -9.50 -1.72
C LYS A 170 -8.02 -9.94 -0.29
N GLN A 171 -8.92 -10.91 -0.12
CA GLN A 171 -9.22 -11.50 1.17
C GLN A 171 -8.28 -12.67 1.49
N LEU A 172 -7.67 -12.63 2.68
CA LEU A 172 -6.98 -13.76 3.28
C LEU A 172 -7.96 -14.56 4.14
N LYS A 173 -7.87 -15.89 4.07
CA LYS A 173 -8.68 -16.81 4.88
C LYS A 173 -7.78 -17.54 5.87
N VAL A 174 -8.25 -17.70 7.10
CA VAL A 174 -7.52 -18.38 8.17
C VAL A 174 -8.26 -19.66 8.56
N THR A 175 -7.54 -20.78 8.56
CA THR A 175 -7.99 -22.04 9.13
C THR A 175 -7.53 -22.13 10.57
N VAL A 176 -8.46 -22.34 11.51
CA VAL A 176 -8.19 -22.44 12.95
C VAL A 176 -8.29 -23.90 13.38
N TYR A 177 -7.26 -24.40 14.06
CA TYR A 177 -7.22 -25.74 14.63
C TYR A 177 -7.00 -25.71 16.15
N PRO A 178 -7.75 -26.49 16.95
CA PRO A 178 -8.85 -27.36 16.53
C PRO A 178 -10.09 -26.55 16.11
N SER A 179 -10.91 -27.13 15.21
CA SER A 179 -12.11 -26.47 14.68
C SER A 179 -13.19 -26.24 15.75
N ASN A 180 -13.07 -26.83 16.92
CA ASN A 180 -13.96 -26.67 18.08
C ASN A 180 -13.31 -25.89 19.24
N ALA A 181 -12.31 -25.04 18.95
CA ALA A 181 -11.79 -24.07 19.90
C ALA A 181 -12.91 -23.12 20.38
N SER A 182 -12.85 -22.73 21.67
CA SER A 182 -13.89 -21.94 22.33
C SER A 182 -13.93 -20.48 21.85
N ASN A 183 -12.78 -19.90 21.53
CA ASN A 183 -12.67 -18.56 20.96
C ASN A 183 -11.81 -18.63 19.70
N LYS A 184 -12.39 -18.24 18.55
CA LYS A 184 -11.71 -18.21 17.24
C LYS A 184 -11.51 -16.79 16.72
N SER A 185 -11.74 -15.78 17.56
CA SER A 185 -11.53 -14.40 17.15
C SER A 185 -10.05 -14.14 16.87
N LEU A 186 -9.81 -13.33 15.85
CA LEU A 186 -8.50 -13.02 15.30
C LEU A 186 -8.31 -11.51 15.25
N THR A 187 -7.08 -11.07 15.41
CA THR A 187 -6.68 -9.67 15.18
C THR A 187 -5.68 -9.63 14.03
N TRP A 188 -5.90 -8.69 13.11
CA TRP A 188 -5.08 -8.47 11.94
C TRP A 188 -4.25 -7.20 12.11
N LYS A 189 -3.04 -7.20 11.56
CA LYS A 189 -2.15 -6.04 11.58
C LYS A 189 -1.28 -6.01 10.32
N SER A 190 -1.15 -4.84 9.72
CA SER A 190 -0.10 -4.55 8.73
C SER A 190 1.11 -3.95 9.43
N ASN A 191 2.31 -4.38 9.05
CA ASN A 191 3.54 -3.71 9.51
C ASN A 191 3.78 -2.37 8.80
N ASN A 192 3.15 -2.15 7.63
CA ASN A 192 3.27 -0.92 6.85
C ASN A 192 1.92 -0.54 6.21
N PRO A 193 1.01 0.09 6.98
CA PRO A 193 -0.30 0.53 6.49
C PRO A 193 -0.25 1.53 5.32
N SER A 194 0.87 2.25 5.14
CA SER A 194 1.06 3.18 4.02
C SER A 194 1.23 2.47 2.66
N VAL A 195 1.63 1.19 2.69
CA VAL A 195 1.78 0.32 1.50
C VAL A 195 0.57 -0.57 1.33
N ALA A 196 0.15 -1.27 2.40
CA ALA A 196 -1.04 -2.11 2.38
C ALA A 196 -1.74 -2.12 3.74
N THR A 197 -3.06 -1.99 3.73
CA THR A 197 -3.90 -2.09 4.94
C THR A 197 -4.60 -3.44 5.00
N VAL A 198 -5.07 -3.83 6.19
CA VAL A 198 -5.89 -5.03 6.38
C VAL A 198 -7.03 -4.68 7.34
N ASP A 199 -8.24 -5.16 7.04
CA ASP A 199 -9.42 -4.98 7.91
C ASP A 199 -9.59 -6.15 8.91
N ALA A 200 -10.63 -6.08 9.75
CA ALA A 200 -10.92 -7.12 10.73
C ALA A 200 -11.32 -8.47 10.11
N ASN A 201 -11.73 -8.48 8.84
CA ASN A 201 -12.16 -9.67 8.09
C ASN A 201 -11.01 -10.29 7.29
N GLY A 202 -9.79 -9.75 7.38
CA GLY A 202 -8.63 -10.20 6.63
C GLY A 202 -8.60 -9.71 5.17
N THR A 203 -9.38 -8.68 4.82
CA THR A 203 -9.32 -8.04 3.50
C THR A 203 -8.11 -7.11 3.45
N VAL A 204 -7.15 -7.45 2.60
CA VAL A 204 -5.93 -6.66 2.39
C VAL A 204 -6.13 -5.74 1.19
N ARG A 205 -5.88 -4.44 1.35
CA ARG A 205 -5.95 -3.43 0.27
C ARG A 205 -4.57 -2.84 -0.01
N GLY A 206 -4.16 -2.81 -1.28
CA GLY A 206 -2.94 -2.13 -1.72
C GLY A 206 -3.16 -0.61 -1.77
N ILE A 207 -2.25 0.16 -1.19
CA ILE A 207 -2.32 1.63 -1.13
C ILE A 207 -1.30 2.26 -2.08
N LYS A 208 -0.03 1.86 -1.95
CA LYS A 208 1.09 2.42 -2.71
C LYS A 208 2.12 1.35 -3.01
N LYS A 209 2.87 1.53 -4.10
CA LYS A 209 4.01 0.67 -4.46
C LYS A 209 4.91 0.41 -3.25
N GLY A 210 5.21 -0.87 -2.99
CA GLY A 210 6.09 -1.28 -1.90
C GLY A 210 5.81 -2.69 -1.41
N ASN A 211 6.45 -3.06 -0.29
CA ASN A 211 6.23 -4.33 0.38
C ASN A 211 5.66 -4.11 1.80
N ALA A 212 4.76 -4.98 2.22
CA ALA A 212 4.19 -5.02 3.56
C ALA A 212 4.02 -6.48 4.01
N ILE A 213 3.88 -6.69 5.32
CA ILE A 213 3.61 -7.99 5.93
C ILE A 213 2.31 -7.86 6.72
N ILE A 214 1.35 -8.71 6.38
CA ILE A 214 0.10 -8.85 7.11
C ILE A 214 0.26 -9.98 8.12
N THR A 215 0.05 -9.68 9.40
CA THR A 215 0.08 -10.64 10.50
C THR A 215 -1.32 -10.85 11.05
N VAL A 216 -1.71 -12.10 11.25
CA VAL A 216 -2.92 -12.47 11.98
C VAL A 216 -2.54 -13.10 13.33
N THR A 217 -3.27 -12.80 14.39
CA THR A 217 -3.01 -13.26 15.77
C THR A 217 -4.28 -13.77 16.42
N THR A 218 -4.19 -14.85 17.19
CA THR A 218 -5.29 -15.39 18.01
C THR A 218 -5.53 -14.60 19.29
N ASN A 219 -6.80 -14.44 19.67
CA ASN A 219 -7.21 -13.65 20.85
C ASN A 219 -7.70 -14.50 22.03
N ASP A 220 -7.54 -15.82 21.97
CA ASP A 220 -7.96 -16.76 23.02
C ASP A 220 -6.95 -16.93 24.15
N GLY A 221 -5.83 -16.21 24.08
CA GLY A 221 -4.72 -16.29 25.02
C GLY A 221 -3.55 -17.16 24.55
N SER A 222 -3.72 -17.94 23.47
CA SER A 222 -2.62 -18.74 22.88
C SER A 222 -1.57 -17.89 22.16
N ARG A 223 -1.97 -16.70 21.68
CA ARG A 223 -1.11 -15.71 20.98
C ARG A 223 -0.37 -16.28 19.77
N LEU A 224 -0.92 -17.32 19.15
CA LEU A 224 -0.43 -17.88 17.90
C LEU A 224 -0.58 -16.87 16.76
N THR A 225 0.42 -16.80 15.88
CA THR A 225 0.46 -15.88 14.74
C THR A 225 0.76 -16.59 13.44
N ASP A 226 0.23 -16.06 12.33
CA ASP A 226 0.66 -16.41 10.98
C ASP A 226 0.79 -15.15 10.12
N LYS A 227 1.57 -15.22 9.03
CA LYS A 227 1.95 -14.07 8.21
C LYS A 227 1.75 -14.30 6.71
N CYS A 228 1.47 -13.21 6.00
CA CYS A 228 1.44 -13.14 4.55
C CYS A 228 2.23 -11.92 4.08
N ASP A 229 3.17 -12.15 3.18
CA ASP A 229 3.93 -11.12 2.51
C ASP A 229 3.11 -10.51 1.37
N VAL A 230 3.12 -9.18 1.27
CA VAL A 230 2.33 -8.42 0.31
C VAL A 230 3.27 -7.56 -0.51
N LYS A 231 3.26 -7.75 -1.82
CA LYS A 231 3.89 -6.85 -2.79
C LYS A 231 2.80 -6.01 -3.46
N VAL A 232 2.92 -4.70 -3.38
CA VAL A 232 2.04 -3.76 -4.07
C VAL A 232 2.81 -3.17 -5.25
N ASP A 233 2.30 -3.39 -6.45
CA ASP A 233 2.76 -2.76 -7.67
C ASP A 233 1.98 -1.45 -7.90
N PRO A 234 2.57 -0.45 -8.59
CA PRO A 234 1.84 0.77 -8.94
C PRO A 234 0.61 0.42 -9.79
N SER A 235 -0.49 1.14 -9.58
CA SER A 235 -1.59 1.09 -10.54
C SER A 235 -1.10 1.67 -11.86
N LYS A 236 -1.27 0.95 -12.96
CA LYS A 236 -1.00 1.50 -14.29
C LYS A 236 -2.22 2.35 -14.69
N ILE A 237 -2.06 3.66 -14.67
CA ILE A 237 -3.02 4.58 -15.26
C ILE A 237 -2.71 4.61 -16.76
N LEU A 238 -3.65 4.12 -17.56
CA LEU A 238 -3.49 4.05 -19.01
C LEU A 238 -3.93 5.37 -19.65
N VAL A 239 -3.35 5.71 -20.80
CA VAL A 239 -3.77 6.77 -21.70
C VAL A 239 -5.18 6.46 -22.16
N GLU A 240 -6.06 7.44 -22.00
CA GLU A 240 -7.46 7.39 -22.40
C GLU A 240 -7.70 8.19 -23.67
N LYS A 241 -6.91 9.26 -23.91
CA LYS A 241 -7.07 10.13 -25.07
C LYS A 241 -5.75 10.80 -25.46
N ILE A 242 -5.51 10.89 -26.77
CA ILE A 242 -4.48 11.76 -27.35
C ILE A 242 -5.22 12.96 -27.95
N GLN A 243 -4.86 14.17 -27.54
CA GLN A 243 -5.48 15.39 -28.06
C GLN A 243 -4.50 16.10 -28.98
N LEU A 244 -4.93 16.27 -30.23
CA LEU A 244 -4.22 17.04 -31.23
C LEU A 244 -4.68 18.50 -31.22
N ARG A 245 -3.79 19.40 -31.64
CA ARG A 245 -4.10 20.84 -31.76
C ARG A 245 -5.10 21.16 -32.86
N SER A 246 -5.11 20.34 -33.92
CA SER A 246 -6.04 20.45 -35.02
C SER A 246 -6.37 19.06 -35.56
N SER A 247 -7.59 18.88 -36.06
CA SER A 247 -8.04 17.67 -36.74
C SER A 247 -7.52 17.56 -38.18
N HIS A 248 -6.88 18.63 -38.67
CA HIS A 248 -6.22 18.71 -39.97
C HIS A 248 -5.15 19.81 -39.93
N LEU A 249 -4.00 19.58 -40.55
CA LEU A 249 -2.94 20.57 -40.62
C LEU A 249 -2.54 20.81 -42.08
N GLU A 250 -2.69 22.06 -42.52
CA GLU A 250 -2.16 22.53 -43.79
C GLU A 250 -0.82 23.24 -43.55
N LEU A 251 0.22 22.86 -44.30
CA LEU A 251 1.57 23.43 -44.19
C LEU A 251 2.10 23.81 -45.56
N MET A 252 2.85 24.91 -45.64
CA MET A 252 3.67 25.19 -46.81
C MET A 252 4.91 24.31 -46.81
N GLU A 253 5.41 23.95 -48.00
CA GLU A 253 6.65 23.20 -48.17
C GLU A 253 7.81 23.82 -47.36
N GLY A 254 8.48 23.00 -46.53
CA GLY A 254 9.54 23.43 -45.62
C GLY A 254 9.08 23.96 -44.26
N GLN A 255 7.77 24.20 -44.04
CA GLN A 255 7.26 24.60 -42.72
C GLN A 255 7.31 23.45 -41.71
N LYS A 256 7.44 23.83 -40.44
CA LYS A 256 7.46 22.90 -39.31
C LYS A 256 6.49 23.36 -38.23
N GLU A 257 5.60 22.47 -37.79
CA GLU A 257 4.57 22.78 -36.79
C GLU A 257 4.35 21.63 -35.80
N LYS A 258 3.98 21.96 -34.57
CA LYS A 258 3.68 20.95 -33.53
C LYS A 258 2.20 20.56 -33.58
N ILE A 259 1.90 19.26 -33.65
CA ILE A 259 0.51 18.78 -33.68
C ILE A 259 -0.02 18.25 -32.36
N LEU A 260 0.86 17.84 -31.43
CA LEU A 260 0.45 17.37 -30.11
C LEU A 260 0.05 18.54 -29.21
N ASP A 261 -1.17 18.49 -28.67
CA ASP A 261 -1.62 19.34 -27.57
C ASP A 261 -1.28 18.69 -26.23
N ARG A 262 -1.96 17.59 -25.88
CA ARG A 262 -1.76 16.84 -24.63
C ARG A 262 -2.11 15.36 -24.75
N VAL A 263 -1.63 14.57 -23.79
CA VAL A 263 -2.03 13.18 -23.57
C VAL A 263 -2.80 13.12 -22.25
N LEU A 264 -3.94 12.44 -22.24
CA LEU A 264 -4.84 12.35 -21.09
C LEU A 264 -4.99 10.90 -20.61
N PRO A 265 -5.10 10.69 -19.27
CA PRO A 265 -4.95 11.71 -18.22
C PRO A 265 -3.48 12.15 -18.04
N ASP A 266 -3.25 13.32 -17.46
CA ASP A 266 -1.89 13.88 -17.28
C ASP A 266 -1.01 13.02 -16.36
N ASP A 267 -1.63 12.19 -15.50
CA ASP A 267 -0.96 11.25 -14.60
C ASP A 267 -0.87 9.82 -15.16
N ALA A 268 -1.10 9.65 -16.47
CA ALA A 268 -0.87 8.39 -17.16
C ALA A 268 0.55 7.88 -16.86
N SER A 269 0.66 6.60 -16.52
CA SER A 269 1.92 6.01 -16.04
C SER A 269 2.99 5.92 -17.12
N MET A 270 2.60 6.01 -18.40
CA MET A 270 3.51 5.95 -19.55
C MET A 270 2.96 6.79 -20.72
N PRO A 271 3.10 8.12 -20.70
CA PRO A 271 2.46 9.03 -21.66
C PRO A 271 3.23 9.13 -23.00
N TYR A 272 4.10 8.18 -23.30
CA TYR A 272 4.95 8.22 -24.50
C TYR A 272 4.18 7.76 -25.74
N LEU A 273 4.38 8.49 -26.83
CA LEU A 273 3.73 8.22 -28.11
C LEU A 273 4.76 7.72 -29.14
N LEU A 274 4.34 6.75 -29.93
CA LEU A 274 5.00 6.39 -31.17
C LEU A 274 4.40 7.22 -32.31
N TRP A 275 5.24 8.00 -32.98
CA TRP A 275 4.85 8.82 -34.12
C TRP A 275 5.19 8.10 -35.42
N ILE A 276 4.24 8.07 -36.35
CA ILE A 276 4.37 7.41 -37.65
C ILE A 276 3.92 8.41 -38.72
N SER A 277 4.71 8.56 -39.78
CA SER A 277 4.25 9.20 -41.02
C SER A 277 3.94 8.12 -42.04
N GLU A 278 2.75 8.18 -42.64
CA GLU A 278 2.37 7.25 -43.70
C GLU A 278 3.12 7.51 -45.01
N ASN A 279 3.49 8.78 -45.27
CA ASN A 279 4.32 9.15 -46.40
C ASN A 279 5.39 10.17 -45.98
N THR A 280 6.60 9.66 -45.73
CA THR A 280 7.75 10.46 -45.30
C THR A 280 8.33 11.37 -46.39
N ASP A 281 7.91 11.21 -47.64
CA ASP A 281 8.28 12.11 -48.73
C ASP A 281 7.44 13.38 -48.70
N VAL A 282 6.16 13.28 -48.31
CA VAL A 282 5.24 14.42 -48.15
C VAL A 282 5.49 15.15 -46.83
N ALA A 283 5.51 14.43 -45.70
CA ALA A 283 5.78 15.02 -44.39
C ALA A 283 6.44 14.02 -43.43
N THR A 284 7.28 14.52 -42.53
CA THR A 284 7.89 13.71 -41.45
C THR A 284 7.49 14.22 -40.09
N VAL A 285 7.50 13.36 -39.07
CA VAL A 285 7.21 13.73 -37.67
C VAL A 285 8.35 13.27 -36.75
N ASP A 286 8.73 14.11 -35.79
CA ASP A 286 9.73 13.77 -34.78
C ASP A 286 9.10 13.19 -33.49
N SER A 287 9.94 12.74 -32.55
CA SER A 287 9.48 12.13 -31.29
C SER A 287 8.68 13.09 -30.38
N ASN A 288 8.75 14.40 -30.63
CA ASN A 288 8.06 15.43 -29.87
C ASN A 288 6.74 15.87 -30.56
N GLY A 289 6.39 15.24 -31.69
CA GLY A 289 5.19 15.55 -32.45
C GLY A 289 5.30 16.82 -33.29
N TYR A 290 6.50 17.23 -33.70
CA TYR A 290 6.64 18.26 -34.73
C TYR A 290 6.65 17.63 -36.12
N VAL A 291 5.74 18.10 -36.96
CA VAL A 291 5.61 17.72 -38.37
C VAL A 291 6.40 18.70 -39.21
N THR A 292 7.21 18.19 -40.14
CA THR A 292 7.96 18.98 -41.14
C THR A 292 7.43 18.63 -42.53
N ALA A 293 6.93 19.63 -43.24
CA ALA A 293 6.45 19.51 -44.62
C ALA A 293 7.62 19.44 -45.60
N LYS A 294 7.57 18.49 -46.54
CA LYS A 294 8.68 18.23 -47.47
C LYS A 294 8.30 18.42 -48.94
N THR A 295 7.24 17.76 -49.41
CA THR A 295 6.78 17.90 -50.80
C THR A 295 5.27 18.06 -50.82
N VAL A 296 4.78 18.79 -51.83
CA VAL A 296 3.34 18.98 -52.06
C VAL A 296 2.59 17.65 -52.11
N GLY A 297 1.48 17.58 -51.41
CA GLY A 297 0.61 16.40 -51.39
C GLY A 297 -0.06 16.20 -50.05
N ASP A 298 -0.84 15.13 -49.96
CA ASP A 298 -1.57 14.75 -48.75
C ASP A 298 -0.92 13.53 -48.09
N THR A 299 -0.87 13.51 -46.77
CA THR A 299 -0.43 12.36 -45.98
C THR A 299 -1.10 12.33 -44.61
N PHE A 300 -0.83 11.29 -43.82
CA PHE A 300 -1.32 11.16 -42.46
C PHE A 300 -0.16 10.99 -41.49
N ILE A 301 -0.28 11.64 -40.34
CA ILE A 301 0.57 11.43 -39.19
C ILE A 301 -0.24 10.72 -38.11
N VAL A 302 0.26 9.58 -37.64
CA VAL A 302 -0.38 8.78 -36.61
C VAL A 302 0.39 8.89 -35.30
N ALA A 303 -0.32 9.21 -34.21
CA ALA A 303 0.18 9.20 -32.85
C ALA A 303 -0.38 7.97 -32.12
N LYS A 304 0.46 7.05 -31.66
CA LYS A 304 0.00 5.81 -31.00
C LYS A 304 0.53 5.69 -29.59
N SER A 305 -0.34 5.45 -28.62
CA SER A 305 0.07 5.17 -27.23
C SER A 305 0.81 3.84 -27.12
N GLN A 306 1.88 3.82 -26.33
CA GLN A 306 2.72 2.62 -26.13
C GLN A 306 2.36 1.84 -24.86
N ASP A 307 1.42 2.31 -24.05
CA ASP A 307 1.11 1.78 -22.72
C ASP A 307 0.17 0.56 -22.69
N GLY A 308 -0.29 0.12 -23.86
CA GLY A 308 -1.21 -1.00 -24.03
C GLY A 308 -2.69 -0.59 -23.97
N SER A 309 -3.01 0.70 -23.84
CA SER A 309 -4.38 1.22 -23.98
C SER A 309 -5.00 0.98 -25.36
N GLY A 310 -4.15 0.89 -26.40
CA GLY A 310 -4.58 0.81 -27.80
C GLY A 310 -5.05 2.14 -28.39
N ILE A 311 -4.96 3.24 -27.64
CA ILE A 311 -5.33 4.57 -28.12
C ILE A 311 -4.36 5.03 -29.21
N GLN A 312 -4.91 5.53 -30.31
CA GLN A 312 -4.19 6.19 -31.38
C GLN A 312 -5.03 7.34 -31.93
N GLU A 313 -4.36 8.33 -32.51
CA GLU A 313 -5.00 9.48 -33.14
C GLU A 313 -4.32 9.79 -34.47
N VAL A 314 -5.09 10.26 -35.44
CA VAL A 314 -4.62 10.48 -36.81
C VAL A 314 -4.81 11.95 -37.19
N CYS A 315 -3.76 12.57 -37.70
CA CYS A 315 -3.79 13.93 -38.24
C CYS A 315 -3.56 13.88 -39.76
N PRO A 316 -4.56 14.20 -40.59
CA PRO A 316 -4.37 14.47 -42.01
C PRO A 316 -3.54 15.74 -42.20
N ILE A 317 -2.50 15.64 -43.03
CA ILE A 317 -1.59 16.72 -43.38
C ILE A 317 -1.72 17.01 -44.87
N THR A 318 -1.94 18.28 -45.22
CA THR A 318 -1.86 18.76 -46.61
C THR A 318 -0.67 19.69 -46.73
N VAL A 319 0.25 19.35 -47.63
CA VAL A 319 1.40 20.20 -47.96
C VAL A 319 1.11 20.93 -49.25
N VAL A 320 1.16 22.25 -49.21
CA VAL A 320 0.97 23.14 -50.36
C VAL A 320 2.28 23.84 -50.72
N LYS A 321 2.41 24.27 -51.99
CA LYS A 321 3.52 25.15 -52.35
C LYS A 321 3.35 26.49 -51.65
N ASP A 322 4.46 27.14 -51.28
CA ASP A 322 4.43 28.57 -51.01
C ASP A 322 3.97 29.29 -52.29
N PRO A 323 2.78 29.91 -52.32
CA PRO A 323 2.24 30.55 -53.52
C PRO A 323 3.12 31.71 -54.01
N LEU A 324 4.01 32.22 -53.17
CA LEU A 324 4.92 33.31 -53.49
C LEU A 324 6.34 32.83 -53.80
N LYS A 325 6.61 31.51 -53.75
CA LYS A 325 7.94 30.92 -53.99
C LYS A 325 8.57 31.41 -55.30
N ASP A 326 7.88 31.20 -56.41
CA ASP A 326 8.41 31.53 -57.75
C ASP A 326 8.68 33.05 -57.90
N LEU A 327 7.87 33.88 -57.24
CA LEU A 327 8.04 35.34 -57.24
C LEU A 327 9.24 35.77 -56.41
N LYS A 328 9.45 35.16 -55.24
CA LYS A 328 10.63 35.38 -54.39
C LYS A 328 11.91 34.93 -55.11
N ASP A 329 11.88 33.77 -55.77
CA ASP A 329 13.01 33.25 -56.54
C ASP A 329 13.34 34.19 -57.72
N SER A 330 12.32 34.65 -58.46
CA SER A 330 12.48 35.64 -59.54
C SER A 330 13.05 36.98 -59.07
N LEU A 331 12.59 37.48 -57.91
CA LEU A 331 13.14 38.67 -57.28
C LEU A 331 14.60 38.46 -56.88
N SER A 332 14.94 37.32 -56.28
CA SER A 332 16.31 36.96 -55.91
C SER A 332 17.25 36.94 -57.11
N ILE A 333 16.83 36.31 -58.22
CA ILE A 333 17.61 36.28 -59.47
C ILE A 333 17.82 37.71 -60.00
N SER A 334 16.78 38.55 -59.97
CA SER A 334 16.89 39.95 -60.42
C SER A 334 17.83 40.77 -59.54
N MET A 335 17.82 40.50 -58.23
CA MET A 335 18.71 41.11 -57.25
C MET A 335 20.17 40.68 -57.46
N ASP A 336 20.44 39.39 -57.67
CA ASP A 336 21.79 38.88 -57.92
C ASP A 336 22.40 39.44 -59.22
N ASN A 337 21.57 39.58 -60.26
CA ASN A 337 21.97 40.26 -61.49
C ASN A 337 22.39 41.72 -61.24
N LEU A 338 21.67 42.45 -60.38
CA LEU A 338 22.05 43.83 -60.04
C LEU A 338 23.29 43.90 -59.15
N LYS A 339 23.49 42.95 -58.22
CA LYS A 339 24.74 42.81 -57.46
C LYS A 339 25.92 42.64 -58.42
N TYR A 340 25.77 41.76 -59.42
CA TYR A 340 26.80 41.57 -60.45
C TYR A 340 27.10 42.86 -61.24
N ILE A 341 26.07 43.61 -61.67
CA ILE A 341 26.26 44.89 -62.36
C ILE A 341 26.96 45.91 -61.45
N ARG A 342 26.51 46.04 -60.21
CA ARG A 342 27.09 46.96 -59.22
C ARG A 342 28.59 46.75 -59.07
N ASP A 343 29.02 45.48 -59.07
CA ASP A 343 30.41 45.10 -58.79
C ASP A 343 31.31 45.18 -60.04
N ASN A 344 30.75 45.03 -61.25
CA ASN A 344 31.53 44.92 -62.48
C ASN A 344 31.35 46.10 -63.46
N TYR A 345 30.38 47.00 -63.23
CA TYR A 345 30.15 48.15 -64.11
C TYR A 345 31.13 49.29 -63.83
N VAL A 346 31.91 49.66 -64.86
CA VAL A 346 32.80 50.82 -64.87
C VAL A 346 32.22 51.85 -65.87
N PRO A 347 31.73 53.01 -65.42
CA PRO A 347 31.20 54.03 -66.32
C PRO A 347 32.31 54.59 -67.21
N ALA A 348 32.02 54.82 -68.50
CA ALA A 348 32.90 55.59 -69.37
C ALA A 348 33.08 57.01 -68.79
N ASP A 349 34.34 57.44 -68.64
CA ASP A 349 34.68 58.74 -68.09
C ASP A 349 34.08 59.84 -68.99
N ASN A 350 32.95 60.44 -68.56
CA ASN A 350 32.70 61.89 -68.60
C ASN A 350 31.28 62.38 -68.21
N TYR A 351 30.33 61.60 -67.68
CA TYR A 351 29.01 62.20 -67.32
C TYR A 351 28.34 61.79 -66.00
N VAL A 352 28.90 60.88 -65.20
CA VAL A 352 28.33 60.55 -63.87
C VAL A 352 29.44 60.39 -62.82
N PRO A 353 29.38 61.06 -61.65
CA PRO A 353 30.36 60.88 -60.59
C PRO A 353 30.46 59.40 -60.19
N LYS A 354 31.69 58.88 -60.09
CA LYS A 354 32.07 57.47 -59.84
C LYS A 354 31.43 56.79 -58.60
N GLY A 355 30.56 57.46 -57.83
CA GLY A 355 29.88 56.90 -56.65
C GLY A 355 28.33 56.97 -56.66
N THR A 356 27.69 57.66 -57.60
CA THR A 356 26.24 57.89 -57.56
C THR A 356 25.44 56.66 -57.99
N TYR A 357 25.92 55.91 -58.99
CA TYR A 357 25.24 54.73 -59.50
C TYR A 357 25.28 53.55 -58.51
N LYS A 358 26.41 53.36 -57.83
CA LYS A 358 26.61 52.28 -56.85
C LYS A 358 25.62 52.41 -55.70
N LYS A 359 25.46 53.62 -55.15
CA LYS A 359 24.48 53.93 -54.10
C LYS A 359 23.03 53.65 -54.52
N LEU A 360 22.68 53.97 -55.77
CA LEU A 360 21.34 53.69 -56.31
C LEU A 360 21.06 52.19 -56.39
N LEU A 361 22.05 51.40 -56.83
CA LEU A 361 21.95 49.94 -56.88
C LEU A 361 21.90 49.32 -55.49
N ASP A 362 22.72 49.79 -54.55
CA ASP A 362 22.72 49.33 -53.16
C ASP A 362 21.35 49.55 -52.50
N ASN A 363 20.74 50.75 -52.65
CA ASN A 363 19.41 51.02 -52.11
C ASN A 363 18.33 50.10 -52.67
N ASP A 364 18.40 49.79 -53.97
CA ASP A 364 17.44 48.90 -54.63
C ASP A 364 17.64 47.43 -54.21
N ILE A 365 18.89 47.01 -53.99
CA ILE A 365 19.23 45.68 -53.45
C ILE A 365 18.75 45.55 -52.00
N GLU A 366 19.05 46.52 -51.13
CA GLU A 366 18.64 46.51 -49.72
C GLU A 366 17.11 46.45 -49.59
N SER A 367 16.38 47.25 -50.38
CA SER A 367 14.92 47.19 -50.43
C SER A 367 14.38 45.81 -50.87
N ALA A 368 15.12 45.08 -51.70
CA ALA A 368 14.71 43.74 -52.16
C ALA A 368 15.04 42.68 -51.11
N GLU A 369 16.17 42.80 -50.43
CA GLU A 369 16.56 41.96 -49.29
C GLU A 369 15.54 42.11 -48.15
N ASP A 370 15.17 43.34 -47.82
CA ASP A 370 14.12 43.64 -46.85
C ASP A 370 12.81 42.94 -47.21
N LEU A 371 12.37 43.09 -48.46
CA LEU A 371 11.11 42.49 -48.93
C LEU A 371 11.15 40.96 -48.98
N LEU A 372 12.29 40.35 -49.32
CA LEU A 372 12.47 38.89 -49.30
C LEU A 372 12.48 38.33 -47.87
N SER A 373 12.92 39.13 -46.89
CA SER A 373 12.94 38.77 -45.48
C SER A 373 11.60 39.05 -44.76
N ASP A 374 10.72 39.84 -45.35
CA ASP A 374 9.43 40.20 -44.77
C ASP A 374 8.39 39.09 -44.91
N SER A 375 8.04 38.49 -43.76
CA SER A 375 6.94 37.52 -43.63
C SER A 375 5.57 38.02 -44.13
N LYS A 376 5.37 39.33 -44.29
CA LYS A 376 4.14 39.96 -44.79
C LYS A 376 4.21 40.38 -46.25
N ALA A 377 5.30 40.08 -46.96
CA ALA A 377 5.41 40.40 -48.37
C ALA A 377 4.27 39.78 -49.18
N ASP A 378 3.54 40.61 -49.91
CA ASP A 378 2.45 40.18 -50.78
C ASP A 378 2.89 40.06 -52.25
N GLU A 379 2.05 39.41 -53.06
CA GLU A 379 2.29 39.17 -54.47
C GLU A 379 2.58 40.45 -55.28
N ASN A 380 1.84 41.53 -55.00
CA ASN A 380 2.00 42.80 -55.72
C ASN A 380 3.30 43.49 -55.35
N SER A 381 3.65 43.48 -54.06
CA SER A 381 4.91 44.04 -53.56
C SER A 381 6.11 43.33 -54.21
N LEU A 382 6.09 41.99 -54.25
CA LEU A 382 7.14 41.19 -54.89
C LEU A 382 7.24 41.50 -56.39
N LYS A 383 6.12 41.44 -57.14
CA LYS A 383 6.09 41.74 -58.58
C LYS A 383 6.60 43.14 -58.91
N LYS A 384 6.18 44.14 -58.12
CA LYS A 384 6.61 45.54 -58.29
C LYS A 384 8.10 45.68 -58.10
N MET A 385 8.65 45.03 -57.08
CA MET A 385 10.07 45.09 -56.79
C MET A 385 10.89 44.38 -57.87
N THR A 386 10.49 43.18 -58.31
CA THR A 386 11.16 42.45 -59.40
C THR A 386 11.22 43.31 -60.66
N ARG A 387 10.09 43.91 -61.06
CA ARG A 387 10.03 44.79 -62.24
C ARG A 387 10.91 46.04 -62.09
N LYS A 388 11.00 46.61 -60.88
CA LYS A 388 11.89 47.74 -60.59
C LYS A 388 13.36 47.34 -60.82
N LEU A 389 13.76 46.17 -60.33
CA LEU A 389 15.12 45.65 -60.50
C LEU A 389 15.44 45.34 -61.96
N GLU A 390 14.53 44.70 -62.68
CA GLU A 390 14.69 44.39 -64.11
C GLU A 390 14.78 45.66 -64.97
N ASN A 391 13.95 46.66 -64.69
CA ASN A 391 14.02 47.96 -65.37
C ASN A 391 15.36 48.64 -65.09
N ARG A 392 15.84 48.58 -63.84
CA ARG A 392 17.16 49.09 -63.48
C ARG A 392 18.25 48.40 -64.31
N ARG A 393 18.20 47.06 -64.39
CA ARG A 393 19.12 46.25 -65.21
C ARG A 393 19.12 46.70 -66.67
N LYS A 394 17.93 46.88 -67.28
CA LYS A 394 17.78 47.33 -68.67
C LYS A 394 18.39 48.71 -68.93
N VAL A 395 18.19 49.68 -68.04
CA VAL A 395 18.76 51.02 -68.19
C VAL A 395 20.29 50.97 -68.25
N PHE A 396 20.92 50.16 -67.39
CA PHE A 396 22.37 49.97 -67.42
C PHE A 396 22.85 49.25 -68.69
N TYR A 397 22.08 48.28 -69.20
CA TYR A 397 22.39 47.61 -70.45
C TYR A 397 22.34 48.55 -71.67
N GLU A 398 21.27 49.35 -71.81
CA GLU A 398 21.14 50.30 -72.92
C GLU A 398 22.19 51.42 -72.82
N SER A 399 22.56 51.83 -71.61
CA SER A 399 23.68 52.77 -71.39
C SER A 399 25.04 52.17 -71.79
N PHE A 400 25.18 50.85 -71.81
CA PHE A 400 26.37 50.15 -72.31
C PHE A 400 26.38 50.11 -73.85
N LYS A 401 25.20 49.93 -74.46
CA LYS A 401 25.03 49.83 -75.91
C LYS A 401 25.23 51.16 -76.63
N SER A 402 24.79 52.28 -76.04
CA SER A 402 24.99 53.63 -76.58
C SER A 402 26.46 54.08 -76.58
N VAL A 403 27.29 53.56 -75.66
CA VAL A 403 28.76 53.80 -75.67
C VAL A 403 29.45 53.09 -76.83
N SER A 404 28.84 52.06 -77.41
CA SER A 404 29.40 51.28 -78.53
C SER A 404 29.09 51.83 -79.93
N ILE A 405 28.26 52.87 -80.04
CA ILE A 405 27.87 53.48 -81.31
C ILE A 405 27.86 55.01 -81.15
N ASP A 406 29.01 55.65 -81.34
CA ASP A 406 29.05 57.03 -81.82
C ASP A 406 29.94 57.12 -83.07
N SER A 407 29.37 57.70 -84.11
CA SER A 407 29.75 57.62 -85.51
C SER A 407 30.62 58.80 -85.95
N THR A 408 31.70 59.08 -85.21
CA THR A 408 32.77 59.95 -85.72
C THR A 408 34.14 59.33 -85.43
N GLY A 409 34.80 58.92 -86.51
CA GLY A 409 36.05 58.16 -86.47
C GLY A 409 37.14 58.85 -85.65
N GLY A 410 37.68 58.09 -84.70
CA GLY A 410 38.80 58.51 -83.85
C GLY A 410 39.26 57.36 -82.98
N VAL A 411 39.84 56.32 -83.59
CA VAL A 411 40.51 55.24 -82.85
C VAL A 411 41.72 55.83 -82.12
N SER A 412 41.64 55.93 -80.79
CA SER A 412 42.83 55.96 -79.96
C SER A 412 42.70 55.00 -78.78
N SER A 413 43.40 53.88 -78.95
CA SER A 413 44.00 53.02 -77.92
C SER A 413 43.15 52.60 -76.72
N TRP A 414 42.35 51.53 -76.86
CA TRP A 414 42.14 50.60 -75.75
C TRP A 414 42.19 49.16 -76.27
N ASN A 415 43.36 48.57 -76.13
CA ASN A 415 43.68 47.19 -76.44
C ASN A 415 43.48 46.36 -75.16
N GLN A 416 42.34 45.67 -75.00
CA GLN A 416 42.15 44.64 -73.97
C GLN A 416 41.21 43.52 -74.46
N PRO A 417 41.60 42.24 -74.37
CA PRO A 417 40.78 41.06 -74.70
C PRO A 417 39.48 40.90 -73.87
N SER A 418 39.33 41.68 -72.79
CA SER A 418 38.19 41.62 -71.87
C SER A 418 36.91 42.26 -72.42
N PHE A 419 36.98 43.14 -73.42
CA PHE A 419 35.79 43.83 -73.97
C PHE A 419 34.89 42.91 -74.81
N PHE A 420 35.48 42.02 -75.61
CA PHE A 420 34.73 41.02 -76.38
C PHE A 420 34.18 39.91 -75.49
N LEU A 421 34.89 39.55 -74.41
CA LEU A 421 34.42 38.55 -73.45
C LEU A 421 33.20 39.06 -72.67
N ILE A 422 33.13 40.36 -72.35
CA ILE A 422 31.99 40.97 -71.65
C ILE A 422 30.74 40.99 -72.54
N ILE A 423 30.85 41.34 -73.83
CA ILE A 423 29.71 41.32 -74.74
C ILE A 423 29.22 39.88 -75.02
N TYR A 424 30.14 38.91 -75.08
CA TYR A 424 29.80 37.49 -75.29
C TYR A 424 29.12 36.87 -74.07
N ILE A 425 29.60 37.16 -72.85
CA ILE A 425 28.98 36.71 -71.59
C ILE A 425 27.61 37.38 -71.37
N TRP A 426 27.45 38.65 -71.76
CA TRP A 426 26.16 39.36 -71.64
C TRP A 426 25.07 38.87 -72.58
N ARG A 427 25.43 38.19 -73.68
CA ARG A 427 24.47 37.60 -74.63
C ARG A 427 23.93 36.24 -74.16
N GLU A 428 24.69 35.53 -73.33
CA GLU A 428 24.33 34.23 -72.72
C GLU A 428 23.54 34.36 -71.39
N LEU A 429 23.40 35.58 -70.86
CA LEU A 429 22.67 35.88 -69.61
C LEU A 429 21.27 36.51 -69.84
N LEU A 430 20.78 36.49 -71.09
CA LEU A 430 19.39 36.78 -71.49
C LEU A 430 18.58 35.49 -71.56
#